data_AF-A0A7X5N1I2-F1
#
_entry.id   AF-A0A7X5N1I2-F1
#
_cell.length_a   1.000
_cell.length_b   1.000
_cell.length_c   1.000
_cell.angle_alpha   90.00
_cell.angle_beta   90.00
_cell.angle_gamma   90.00
#
_symmetry.space_group_name_H-M   'P 1'
#
loop_
_entity.id
_entity.type
_entity.pdbx_description
1 polymer ?
#
loop_
_entity_poly.entity_id
_entity_poly.type
_entity_poly.pdbx_seq_one_letter_code
_entity_poly.pdbx_strand_id
1 'polypeptide(L)'
;HAYAAEGHVLFAVASFAHYGKLSRRDPDEMLAGARVDVAPYKRDPGDFVLWKPSSDELPGWDSPWGRGRPGWHIECSAMAAAHLGPTIDIHAGGVDLQFPHHENEIAQSECAHGGATFARFWLHNGMLNFSGAKMSKSLGNIETVHDLIARHPPEALRYALLSAHYRQPLDWSDG
;
A
#
# COMPACT_ATOMS: atom_id res chain seq x y z
N HIS A 1 10.11 -13.48 -11.50
CA HIS A 1 9.03 -12.97 -10.64
C HIS A 1 8.02 -12.05 -11.35
N ALA A 2 8.30 -11.53 -12.55
CA ALA A 2 7.36 -10.68 -13.28
C ALA A 2 7.09 -11.20 -14.71
N TYR A 3 5.99 -10.77 -15.32
CA TYR A 3 5.66 -11.07 -16.72
C TYR A 3 4.92 -9.89 -17.38
N ALA A 4 5.02 -9.79 -18.70
CA ALA A 4 4.29 -8.79 -19.49
C ALA A 4 3.02 -9.41 -20.09
N ALA A 5 1.93 -8.65 -20.12
CA ALA A 5 0.66 -9.02 -20.75
C ALA A 5 -0.13 -7.77 -21.13
N GLU A 6 -0.60 -7.68 -22.38
CA GLU A 6 -1.44 -6.56 -22.86
C GLU A 6 -0.87 -5.17 -22.50
N GLY A 7 0.44 -4.97 -22.70
CA GLY A 7 1.16 -3.73 -22.36
C GLY A 7 1.38 -3.48 -20.86
N HIS A 8 0.82 -4.31 -19.98
CA HIS A 8 1.11 -4.30 -18.55
C HIS A 8 2.36 -5.11 -18.24
N VAL A 9 2.99 -4.78 -17.12
CA VAL A 9 3.92 -5.68 -16.43
C VAL A 9 3.33 -6.00 -15.07
N LEU A 10 3.27 -7.28 -14.73
CA LEU A 10 2.70 -7.79 -13.50
C LEU A 10 3.74 -8.57 -12.71
N PHE A 11 3.60 -8.53 -11.39
CA PHE A 11 4.27 -9.45 -10.49
C PHE A 11 3.46 -10.74 -10.39
N ALA A 12 4.11 -11.87 -10.61
CA ALA A 12 3.54 -13.19 -10.44
C ALA A 12 3.61 -13.60 -8.97
N VAL A 13 2.51 -13.46 -8.22
CA VAL A 13 2.49 -13.70 -6.76
C VAL A 13 2.89 -15.14 -6.43
N ALA A 14 2.38 -16.12 -7.20
CA ALA A 14 2.72 -17.52 -7.03
C ALA A 14 4.22 -17.84 -7.19
N SER A 15 5.01 -16.93 -7.77
CA SER A 15 6.46 -17.10 -7.89
C SER A 15 7.25 -16.73 -6.61
N PHE A 16 6.58 -16.22 -5.58
CA PHE A 16 7.18 -15.84 -4.29
C PHE A 16 6.54 -16.65 -3.15
N ALA A 17 7.22 -17.72 -2.75
CA ALA A 17 6.70 -18.68 -1.75
C ALA A 17 6.44 -18.06 -0.35
N HIS A 18 7.00 -16.89 -0.06
CA HIS A 18 6.84 -16.21 1.24
C HIS A 18 5.81 -15.08 1.20
N TYR A 19 5.01 -14.97 0.14
CA TYR A 19 3.97 -13.95 0.04
C TYR A 19 2.94 -14.11 1.16
N GLY A 20 2.55 -13.00 1.81
CA GLY A 20 1.62 -13.02 2.94
C GLY A 20 2.31 -13.08 4.32
N LYS A 21 3.65 -13.15 4.38
CA LYS A 21 4.40 -13.29 5.64
C LYS A 21 4.23 -12.09 6.59
N LEU A 22 4.02 -10.87 6.08
CA LEU A 22 3.85 -9.68 6.93
C LEU A 22 2.46 -9.64 7.54
N SER A 23 1.44 -9.83 6.71
CA SER A 23 0.02 -9.80 7.09
C SER A 23 -0.46 -11.10 7.76
N ARG A 24 0.35 -12.17 7.69
CA ARG A 24 0.02 -13.53 8.12
C ARG A 24 -1.25 -14.07 7.47
N ARG A 25 -1.47 -13.71 6.21
CA ARG A 25 -2.60 -14.19 5.41
C ARG A 25 -2.14 -15.27 4.46
N ASP A 26 -2.93 -16.33 4.34
CA ASP A 26 -2.70 -17.36 3.34
C ASP A 26 -3.21 -16.86 1.97
N PRO A 27 -2.34 -16.76 0.95
CA PRO A 27 -2.74 -16.32 -0.39
C PRO A 27 -3.94 -17.10 -0.95
N ASP A 28 -4.06 -18.39 -0.67
CA ASP A 28 -5.14 -19.24 -1.17
C ASP A 28 -6.49 -18.86 -0.52
N GLU A 29 -6.49 -18.55 0.78
CA GLU A 29 -7.68 -18.05 1.48
C GLU A 29 -8.11 -16.67 0.96
N MET A 30 -7.15 -15.84 0.56
CA MET A 30 -7.41 -14.51 0.00
C MET A 30 -8.06 -14.60 -1.38
N LEU A 31 -7.62 -15.53 -2.22
CA LEU A 31 -8.19 -15.80 -3.54
C LEU A 31 -9.62 -16.36 -3.43
N ALA A 32 -9.88 -17.24 -2.45
CA ALA A 32 -11.21 -17.80 -2.21
C ALA A 32 -12.26 -16.74 -1.80
N GLY A 33 -11.83 -15.66 -1.13
CA GLY A 33 -12.70 -14.54 -0.75
C GLY A 33 -12.93 -13.49 -1.86
N ALA A 34 -12.06 -13.45 -2.87
CA ALA A 34 -12.10 -12.46 -3.95
C ALA A 34 -13.14 -12.86 -5.02
N ARG A 35 -14.41 -12.48 -4.81
CA ARG A 35 -15.47 -12.58 -5.83
C ARG A 35 -15.34 -11.49 -6.91
N VAL A 36 -14.20 -11.38 -7.56
CA VAL A 36 -13.94 -10.36 -8.59
C VAL A 36 -13.48 -11.04 -9.87
N ASP A 37 -14.05 -10.63 -11.00
CA ASP A 37 -13.58 -11.06 -12.31
C ASP A 37 -12.10 -10.69 -12.46
N VAL A 38 -11.28 -11.72 -12.66
CA VAL A 38 -9.85 -11.57 -12.90
C VAL A 38 -9.68 -10.76 -14.18
N ALA A 39 -8.96 -9.64 -14.09
CA ALA A 39 -8.66 -8.86 -15.28
C ALA A 39 -7.92 -9.77 -16.29
N PRO A 40 -8.30 -9.76 -17.59
CA PRO A 40 -7.88 -10.78 -18.56
C PRO A 40 -6.36 -10.89 -18.74
N TYR A 41 -5.63 -9.81 -18.46
CA TYR A 41 -4.16 -9.77 -18.52
C TYR A 41 -3.46 -10.40 -17.30
N LYS A 42 -4.20 -10.84 -16.27
CA LYS A 42 -3.65 -11.53 -15.10
C LYS A 42 -3.64 -13.04 -15.30
N ARG A 43 -2.52 -13.71 -14.96
CA ARG A 43 -2.45 -15.18 -14.93
C ARG A 43 -3.11 -15.74 -13.68
N ASP A 44 -2.95 -15.02 -12.57
CA ASP A 44 -3.57 -15.33 -11.29
C ASP A 44 -4.32 -14.09 -10.73
N PRO A 45 -5.47 -14.24 -10.04
CA PRO A 45 -6.19 -13.11 -9.46
C PRO A 45 -5.33 -12.23 -8.52
N GLY A 46 -4.39 -12.85 -7.81
CA GLY A 46 -3.48 -12.21 -6.85
C GLY A 46 -2.38 -11.37 -7.50
N ASP A 47 -2.07 -11.62 -8.78
CA ASP A 47 -1.01 -10.88 -9.49
C ASP A 47 -1.29 -9.38 -9.50
N PHE A 48 -0.28 -8.56 -9.21
CA PHE A 48 -0.44 -7.11 -9.13
C PHE A 48 0.44 -6.39 -10.15
N VAL A 49 0.01 -5.19 -10.52
CA VAL A 49 0.65 -4.40 -11.58
C VAL A 49 1.94 -3.76 -11.05
N LEU A 50 3.02 -3.94 -11.80
CA LEU A 50 4.28 -3.20 -11.68
C LEU A 50 4.29 -2.00 -12.65
N TRP A 51 3.74 -2.18 -13.85
CA TRP A 51 3.65 -1.15 -14.88
C TRP A 51 2.31 -1.23 -15.61
N LYS A 52 1.62 -0.10 -15.76
CA LYS A 52 0.32 0.00 -16.43
C LYS A 52 0.42 0.87 -17.68
N PRO A 53 -0.16 0.47 -18.83
CA PRO A 53 -0.30 1.33 -20.00
C PRO A 53 -0.96 2.67 -19.67
N SER A 54 -0.53 3.72 -20.37
CA SER A 54 -1.12 5.05 -20.27
C SER A 54 -1.48 5.55 -21.66
N SER A 55 -2.68 6.11 -21.80
CA SER A 55 -3.08 6.83 -23.00
C SER A 55 -2.41 8.21 -23.06
N ASP A 56 -2.57 8.90 -24.18
CA ASP A 56 -1.95 10.21 -24.41
C ASP A 56 -2.60 11.32 -23.57
N GLU A 57 -3.83 11.12 -23.11
CA GLU A 57 -4.55 12.04 -22.22
C GLU A 57 -4.13 11.92 -20.75
N LEU A 58 -3.38 10.87 -20.40
CA LEU A 58 -2.92 10.60 -19.04
C LEU A 58 -1.39 10.73 -18.93
N PRO A 59 -0.86 11.14 -17.76
CA PRO A 59 0.58 11.11 -17.53
C PRO A 59 1.18 9.73 -17.78
N GLY A 60 2.27 9.69 -18.53
CA GLY A 60 2.98 8.46 -18.86
C GLY A 60 4.40 8.72 -19.35
N TRP A 61 5.22 7.68 -19.25
CA TRP A 61 6.64 7.66 -19.61
C TRP A 61 6.92 6.49 -20.54
N ASP A 62 7.96 6.63 -21.36
CA ASP A 62 8.43 5.56 -22.22
C ASP A 62 9.13 4.48 -21.39
N SER A 63 8.93 3.23 -21.78
CA SER A 63 9.55 2.06 -21.15
C SER A 63 9.76 0.94 -22.17
N PRO A 64 10.52 -0.12 -21.84
CA PRO A 64 10.64 -1.31 -22.69
C PRO A 64 9.32 -2.00 -23.01
N TRP A 65 8.23 -1.68 -22.30
CA TRP A 65 6.89 -2.23 -22.49
C TRP A 65 5.89 -1.21 -23.07
N GLY A 66 6.40 -0.11 -23.63
CA GLY A 66 5.60 0.98 -24.18
C GLY A 66 5.27 2.06 -23.16
N ARG A 67 4.49 3.05 -23.61
CA ARG A 67 4.10 4.20 -22.80
C ARG A 67 3.18 3.78 -21.66
N GLY A 68 3.54 4.15 -20.43
CA GLY A 68 2.81 3.74 -19.24
C GLY A 68 3.20 4.50 -17.99
N ARG A 69 2.80 3.96 -16.85
CA ARG A 69 3.05 4.54 -15.53
C ARG A 69 3.24 3.43 -14.49
N PRO A 70 3.97 3.69 -13.40
CA PRO A 70 4.18 2.71 -12.34
C PRO A 70 2.86 2.23 -11.72
N GLY A 71 2.87 0.99 -11.26
CA GLY A 71 1.85 0.48 -10.34
C GLY A 71 2.05 1.04 -8.94
N TRP A 72 0.98 1.10 -8.15
CA TRP A 72 0.98 1.74 -6.83
C TRP A 72 2.13 1.31 -5.90
N HIS A 73 2.48 0.03 -5.91
CA HIS A 73 3.45 -0.54 -4.97
C HIS A 73 4.92 -0.34 -5.39
N ILE A 74 5.20 -0.34 -6.70
CA ILE A 74 6.59 -0.41 -7.20
C ILE A 74 7.39 0.86 -6.92
N GLU A 75 6.70 1.98 -6.76
CA GLU A 75 7.31 3.27 -6.46
C GLU A 75 8.08 3.21 -5.13
N CYS A 76 7.45 2.70 -4.07
CA CYS A 76 8.06 2.62 -2.74
C CYS A 76 9.28 1.68 -2.72
N SER A 77 9.17 0.47 -3.29
CA SER A 77 10.29 -0.47 -3.38
C SER A 77 11.47 0.11 -4.15
N ALA A 78 11.21 0.71 -5.32
CA ALA A 78 12.27 1.26 -6.16
C ALA A 78 12.97 2.46 -5.48
N MET A 79 12.20 3.39 -4.89
CA MET A 79 12.76 4.56 -4.21
C MET A 79 13.51 4.19 -2.93
N ALA A 80 12.98 3.25 -2.13
CA ALA A 80 13.65 2.78 -0.92
C ALA A 80 15.02 2.17 -1.27
N ALA A 81 15.08 1.29 -2.28
CA ALA A 81 16.34 0.70 -2.72
C ALA A 81 17.33 1.76 -3.23
N ALA A 82 16.86 2.73 -4.02
CA ALA A 82 17.69 3.77 -4.59
C ALA A 82 18.32 4.70 -3.54
N HIS A 83 17.59 5.00 -2.46
CA HIS A 83 18.02 5.99 -1.46
C HIS A 83 18.59 5.38 -0.18
N LEU A 84 18.13 4.19 0.21
CA LEU A 84 18.45 3.57 1.51
C LEU A 84 19.14 2.21 1.34
N GLY A 85 19.19 1.68 0.12
CA GLY A 85 19.75 0.36 -0.19
C GLY A 85 18.72 -0.77 -0.10
N PRO A 86 19.13 -2.01 -0.42
CA PRO A 86 18.21 -3.15 -0.57
C PRO A 86 17.59 -3.63 0.76
N THR A 87 18.19 -3.27 1.90
CA THR A 87 17.68 -3.57 3.24
C THR A 87 17.66 -2.32 4.07
N ILE A 88 16.49 -1.96 4.59
CA ILE A 88 16.30 -0.82 5.50
C ILE A 88 16.03 -1.30 6.94
N ASP A 89 16.25 -0.41 7.90
CA ASP A 89 16.03 -0.74 9.31
C ASP A 89 14.53 -0.75 9.66
N ILE A 90 13.84 0.35 9.37
CA ILE A 90 12.44 0.55 9.75
C ILE A 90 11.63 0.97 8.53
N HIS A 91 10.53 0.27 8.29
CA HIS A 91 9.50 0.67 7.33
C HIS A 91 8.17 0.88 8.08
N ALA A 92 7.45 1.95 7.78
CA ALA A 92 6.27 2.35 8.54
C ALA A 92 5.13 2.85 7.66
N GLY A 93 3.89 2.75 8.17
CA GLY A 93 2.69 3.25 7.50
C GLY A 93 1.42 3.00 8.32
N GLY A 94 0.26 3.36 7.77
CA GLY A 94 -1.03 2.99 8.36
C GLY A 94 -1.25 1.48 8.36
N VAL A 95 -2.01 0.95 9.33
CA VAL A 95 -2.34 -0.49 9.40
C VAL A 95 -3.05 -1.01 8.14
N ASP A 96 -3.76 -0.13 7.44
CA ASP A 96 -4.39 -0.41 6.15
C ASP A 96 -3.37 -0.65 5.01
N LEU A 97 -2.15 -0.13 5.13
CA LEU A 97 -1.07 -0.38 4.17
C LEU A 97 -0.40 -1.74 4.38
N GLN A 98 -0.61 -2.41 5.52
CA GLN A 98 -0.01 -3.73 5.77
C GLN A 98 -0.33 -4.72 4.65
N PHE A 99 -1.59 -4.72 4.17
CA PHE A 99 -2.01 -5.49 3.01
C PHE A 99 -2.97 -4.68 2.12
N PRO A 100 -2.76 -4.65 0.80
CA PRO A 100 -1.71 -5.36 0.05
C PRO A 100 -0.39 -4.60 -0.04
N HIS A 101 -0.33 -3.33 0.36
CA HIS A 101 0.75 -2.42 -0.06
C HIS A 101 2.14 -2.87 0.40
N HIS A 102 2.38 -2.97 1.71
CA HIS A 102 3.67 -3.38 2.27
C HIS A 102 4.00 -4.85 1.97
N GLU A 103 3.00 -5.74 1.87
CA GLU A 103 3.21 -7.12 1.45
C GLU A 103 3.76 -7.19 0.02
N ASN A 104 3.24 -6.35 -0.88
CA ASN A 104 3.71 -6.23 -2.26
C ASN A 104 5.11 -5.63 -2.34
N GLU A 105 5.41 -4.64 -1.50
CA GLU A 105 6.77 -4.07 -1.44
C GLU A 105 7.81 -5.10 -1.00
N ILE A 106 7.49 -5.92 0.02
CA ILE A 106 8.33 -7.05 0.42
C ILE A 106 8.54 -7.99 -0.76
N ALA A 107 7.47 -8.41 -1.43
CA ALA A 107 7.55 -9.35 -2.54
C ALA A 107 8.42 -8.79 -3.68
N GLN A 108 8.24 -7.52 -4.05
CA GLN A 108 9.03 -6.85 -5.07
C GLN A 108 10.51 -6.75 -4.69
N SER A 109 10.80 -6.19 -3.51
CA SER A 109 12.16 -5.90 -3.05
C SER A 109 12.96 -7.17 -2.82
N GLU A 110 12.40 -8.17 -2.13
CA GLU A 110 13.15 -9.41 -1.84
C GLU A 110 13.40 -10.21 -3.12
N CYS A 111 12.42 -10.30 -4.02
CA CYS A 111 12.60 -10.97 -5.31
C CYS A 111 13.61 -10.25 -6.22
N ALA A 112 13.65 -8.91 -6.20
CA ALA A 112 14.59 -8.14 -7.01
C ALA A 112 16.01 -8.15 -6.45
N HIS A 113 16.18 -8.44 -5.16
CA HIS A 113 17.46 -8.33 -4.44
C HIS A 113 17.96 -9.68 -3.90
N GLY A 114 17.68 -10.78 -4.61
CA GLY A 114 18.25 -12.10 -4.30
C GLY A 114 17.83 -12.67 -2.95
N GLY A 115 16.66 -12.27 -2.45
CA GLY A 115 16.12 -12.69 -1.16
C GLY A 115 16.62 -11.88 0.04
N ALA A 116 17.37 -10.79 -0.18
CA ALA A 116 17.75 -9.88 0.91
C ALA A 116 16.49 -9.32 1.59
N THR A 117 16.45 -9.34 2.92
CA THR A 117 15.33 -8.79 3.69
C THR A 117 15.07 -7.33 3.33
N PHE A 118 13.83 -6.97 3.01
CA PHE A 118 13.52 -5.58 2.66
C PHE A 118 13.62 -4.65 3.87
N ALA A 119 12.90 -4.93 4.96
CA ALA A 119 12.93 -4.14 6.18
C ALA A 119 13.03 -5.02 7.43
N ARG A 120 13.86 -4.63 8.40
CA ARG A 120 14.07 -5.38 9.65
C ARG A 120 12.89 -5.22 10.63
N PHE A 121 12.31 -4.03 10.67
CA PHE A 121 11.20 -3.69 11.55
C PHE A 121 10.06 -3.02 10.78
N TRP A 122 8.83 -3.44 11.08
CA TRP A 122 7.61 -2.91 10.49
C TRP A 122 6.76 -2.24 11.57
N LEU A 123 6.43 -0.96 11.37
CA LEU A 123 5.62 -0.18 12.30
C LEU A 123 4.33 0.27 11.62
N HIS A 124 3.20 -0.22 12.14
CA HIS A 124 1.87 0.16 11.65
C HIS A 124 1.10 0.96 12.69
N ASN A 125 0.65 2.17 12.35
CA ASN A 125 -0.23 2.95 13.22
C ASN A 125 -1.70 2.53 13.08
N GLY A 126 -2.45 2.64 14.18
CA GLY A 126 -3.87 2.36 14.23
C GLY A 126 -4.71 3.34 13.41
N MET A 127 -5.97 2.97 13.18
CA MET A 127 -6.94 3.79 12.46
C MET A 127 -7.45 4.95 13.34
N LEU A 128 -7.81 6.05 12.69
CA LEU A 128 -8.59 7.13 13.30
C LEU A 128 -10.06 6.94 12.92
N ASN A 129 -10.93 6.71 13.90
CA ASN A 129 -12.38 6.60 13.69
C ASN A 129 -13.04 7.92 14.06
N PHE A 130 -14.01 8.39 13.29
CA PHE A 130 -14.75 9.61 13.62
C PHE A 130 -16.19 9.24 14.01
N SER A 131 -16.63 9.65 15.20
CA SER A 131 -18.05 9.55 15.61
C SER A 131 -18.67 8.16 15.43
N GLY A 132 -17.91 7.08 15.66
CA GLY A 132 -18.37 5.70 15.51
C GLY A 132 -18.65 5.23 14.07
N ALA A 133 -18.34 6.05 13.06
CA ALA A 133 -18.51 5.72 11.64
C ALA A 133 -17.19 5.84 10.87
N LYS A 134 -17.02 5.03 9.83
CA LYS A 134 -15.89 5.17 8.91
C LYS A 134 -16.03 6.49 8.15
N MET A 135 -14.97 7.30 8.10
CA MET A 135 -14.91 8.49 7.24
C MET A 135 -15.10 8.08 5.77
N SER A 136 -16.01 8.74 5.05
CA SER A 136 -16.18 8.53 3.62
C SER A 136 -16.64 9.81 2.92
N LYS A 137 -16.17 10.01 1.68
CA LYS A 137 -16.57 11.16 0.87
C LYS A 137 -18.09 11.17 0.62
N SER A 138 -18.70 10.00 0.51
CA SER A 138 -20.14 9.87 0.22
C SER A 138 -21.03 10.20 1.42
N LEU A 139 -20.54 10.05 2.64
CA LEU A 139 -21.27 10.43 3.86
C LEU A 139 -21.04 11.89 4.26
N GLY A 140 -20.15 12.61 3.58
CA GLY A 140 -19.83 14.00 3.88
C GLY A 140 -19.16 14.21 5.24
N ASN A 141 -18.72 13.14 5.90
CA ASN A 141 -18.14 13.13 7.24
C ASN A 141 -16.60 13.08 7.21
N ILE A 142 -15.99 13.64 6.18
CA ILE A 142 -14.53 13.79 6.11
C ILE A 142 -14.17 15.14 6.69
N GLU A 143 -13.52 15.09 7.84
CA GLU A 143 -12.82 16.24 8.39
C GLU A 143 -11.43 16.33 7.77
N THR A 144 -11.09 17.50 7.23
CA THR A 144 -9.72 17.74 6.76
C THR A 144 -8.90 18.35 7.89
N VAL A 145 -7.58 18.12 7.86
CA VAL A 145 -6.66 18.79 8.80
C VAL A 145 -6.82 20.31 8.73
N HIS A 146 -7.09 20.86 7.54
CA HIS A 146 -7.28 22.30 7.34
C HIS A 146 -8.52 22.83 8.07
N ASP A 147 -9.63 22.10 8.03
CA ASP A 147 -10.87 22.50 8.72
C ASP A 147 -10.73 22.35 10.24
N LEU A 148 -10.02 21.30 10.69
CA LEU A 148 -9.79 21.05 12.11
C LEU A 148 -8.93 22.15 12.76
N ILE A 149 -7.84 22.58 12.10
CA ILE A 149 -6.97 23.65 12.64
C ILE A 149 -7.65 25.03 12.62
N ALA A 150 -8.70 25.22 11.81
CA ALA A 150 -9.49 26.44 11.83
C ALA A 150 -10.43 26.50 13.05
N ARG A 151 -10.80 25.35 13.62
CA ARG A 151 -11.72 25.22 14.76
C ARG A 151 -11.03 24.97 16.10
N HIS A 152 -9.83 24.41 16.08
CA HIS A 152 -9.10 24.01 17.29
C HIS A 152 -7.61 24.43 17.23
N PRO A 153 -6.98 24.71 18.38
CA PRO A 153 -5.53 24.91 18.43
C PRO A 153 -4.77 23.69 17.87
N PRO A 154 -3.84 23.87 16.92
CA PRO A 154 -3.09 22.76 16.33
C PRO A 154 -2.34 21.89 17.35
N GLU A 155 -1.85 22.50 18.43
CA GLU A 155 -1.18 21.78 19.53
C GLU A 155 -2.13 20.89 20.31
N ALA A 156 -3.39 21.30 20.48
CA ALA A 156 -4.42 20.47 21.11
C ALA A 156 -4.78 19.26 20.24
N LEU A 157 -4.92 19.46 18.91
CA LEU A 157 -5.13 18.36 17.96
C LEU A 157 -3.95 17.37 18.00
N ARG A 158 -2.72 17.87 18.02
CA ARG A 158 -1.51 17.03 18.14
C ARG A 158 -1.48 16.27 19.46
N TYR A 159 -1.82 16.92 20.57
CA TYR A 159 -1.90 16.26 21.87
C TYR A 159 -2.94 15.12 21.86
N ALA A 160 -4.13 15.35 21.30
CA ALA A 160 -5.16 14.32 21.17
C ALA A 160 -4.69 13.12 20.32
N LEU A 161 -3.98 13.36 19.21
CA LEU A 161 -3.40 12.28 18.39
C LEU A 161 -2.31 11.48 19.14
N LEU A 162 -1.62 12.10 20.09
CA LEU A 162 -0.55 11.49 20.88
C LEU A 162 -1.02 10.91 22.22
N SER A 163 -2.27 11.13 22.63
CA SER A 163 -2.78 10.67 23.93
C SER A 163 -3.09 9.17 23.97
N ALA A 164 -3.15 8.52 22.81
CA ALA A 164 -3.27 7.08 22.70
C ALA A 164 -1.97 6.45 22.19
N HIS A 165 -1.75 5.18 22.54
CA HIS A 165 -0.65 4.41 21.99
C HIS A 165 -0.81 4.29 20.46
N TYR A 166 0.22 4.63 19.67
CA TYR A 166 0.13 4.76 18.20
C TYR A 166 -0.46 3.54 17.45
N ARG A 167 -0.30 2.32 17.99
CA ARG A 167 -0.87 1.07 17.45
C ARG A 167 -2.38 0.88 17.73
N GLN A 168 -2.96 1.61 18.68
CA GLN A 168 -4.37 1.47 19.02
C GLN A 168 -5.22 2.32 18.08
N PRO A 169 -6.44 1.86 17.71
CA PRO A 169 -7.42 2.75 17.12
C PRO A 169 -7.67 3.95 18.04
N LEU A 170 -7.80 5.12 17.46
CA LEU A 170 -8.17 6.34 18.18
C LEU A 170 -9.57 6.75 17.72
N ASP A 171 -10.48 6.89 18.66
CA ASP A 171 -11.80 7.47 18.39
C ASP A 171 -11.72 8.99 18.54
N TRP A 172 -12.11 9.69 17.49
CA TRP A 172 -12.16 11.14 17.41
C TRP A 172 -13.60 11.64 17.63
N SER A 173 -13.74 12.58 18.55
CA SER A 173 -14.95 13.39 18.76
C SER A 173 -14.55 14.85 18.96
N ASP A 174 -15.39 15.76 18.49
CA ASP A 174 -15.16 17.21 18.64
C ASP A 174 -15.50 17.74 20.06
N GLY A 175 -15.98 16.86 20.94
CA GLY A 175 -16.42 17.12 22.31
C GLY A 175 -17.43 16.07 22.79
#